data_AF-A0A724LPB5-F1
#
_entry.id   AF-A0A724LPB5-F1
#
_cell.length_a   1.000
_cell.length_b   1.000
_cell.length_c   1.000
_cell.angle_alpha   90.00
_cell.angle_beta   90.00
_cell.angle_gamma   90.00
#
_symmetry.space_group_name_H-M   'P 1'
#
loop_
_entity.id
_entity.type
_entity.pdbx_description
1 polymer ?
#
loop_
_entity_poly.entity_id
_entity_poly.type
_entity_poly.pdbx_seq_one_letter_code
_entity_poly.pdbx_strand_id
1 'polypeptide(L)'
;MSDIEQKIAHLEDIIEKMQLDAHASRVAIAVLSTSLNGLMGKDAKLGDMYLNSIAQADSGEIDNKVSDGYIAKLNEKVAALLGTQQ
;
A
#
# COMPACT_ATOMS: atom_id res chain seq x y z
N MET A 1 8.11 6.72 35.74
CA MET A 1 8.09 6.02 34.44
C MET A 1 9.52 5.84 33.99
N SER A 2 9.95 4.60 33.77
CA SER A 2 11.30 4.24 33.32
C SER A 2 11.53 4.71 31.86
N ASP A 3 12.78 4.97 31.47
CA ASP A 3 13.16 5.33 30.09
C ASP A 3 12.69 4.26 29.07
N ILE A 4 12.63 2.99 29.50
CA ILE A 4 12.11 1.89 28.69
C ILE A 4 10.59 2.03 28.49
N GLU A 5 9.85 2.36 29.55
CA GLU A 5 8.39 2.52 29.48
C GLU A 5 7.99 3.68 28.56
N GLN A 6 8.78 4.77 28.57
CA GLN A 6 8.57 5.90 27.65
C GLN A 6 8.86 5.52 26.20
N LYS A 7 9.91 4.73 25.94
CA LYS A 7 10.23 4.23 24.59
C LYS A 7 9.17 3.26 24.08
N ILE A 8 8.63 2.40 24.95
CA ILE A 8 7.52 1.50 24.59
C ILE A 8 6.29 2.32 24.22
N ALA A 9 5.87 3.26 25.08
CA ALA A 9 4.71 4.11 24.80
C ALA A 9 4.86 4.91 23.50
N HIS A 10 6.08 5.37 23.20
CA HIS A 10 6.35 6.06 21.95
C HIS A 10 6.24 5.14 20.72
N LEU A 11 6.75 3.90 20.81
CA LEU A 11 6.61 2.91 19.73
C LEU A 11 5.15 2.51 19.51
N GLU A 12 4.37 2.37 20.59
CA GLU A 12 2.94 2.09 20.53
C GLU A 12 2.19 3.21 19.79
N ASP A 13 2.45 4.49 20.11
CA ASP A 13 1.88 5.64 19.40
C ASP A 13 2.25 5.67 17.90
N ILE A 14 3.48 5.32 17.55
CA ILE A 14 3.89 5.20 16.14
C ILE A 14 3.11 4.08 15.45
N ILE A 15 2.97 2.92 16.09
CA ILE A 15 2.22 1.78 15.53
C ILE A 15 0.75 2.15 15.32
N GLU A 16 0.11 2.81 16.30
CA GLU A 16 -1.28 3.25 16.17
C GLU A 16 -1.47 4.22 15.00
N LYS A 17 -0.57 5.20 14.84
CA LYS A 17 -0.57 6.13 13.71
C LYS A 17 -0.41 5.40 12.37
N MET A 18 0.54 4.47 12.28
CA MET A 18 0.77 3.68 11.07
C MET A 18 -0.44 2.80 10.71
N GLN A 19 -1.14 2.26 11.71
CA GLN A 19 -2.37 1.49 11.50
C GLN A 19 -3.50 2.37 10.96
N LEU A 20 -3.67 3.58 11.52
CA LEU A 20 -4.66 4.54 11.05
C LEU A 20 -4.38 4.98 9.62
N ASP A 21 -3.13 5.34 9.30
CA ASP A 21 -2.72 5.74 7.95
C ASP A 21 -2.93 4.60 6.93
N ALA A 22 -2.64 3.36 7.32
CA ALA A 22 -2.90 2.18 6.49
C ALA A 22 -4.40 1.98 6.24
N HIS A 23 -5.24 2.21 7.25
CA HIS A 23 -6.70 2.13 7.10
C HIS A 23 -7.24 3.25 6.21
N ALA A 24 -6.83 4.49 6.45
CA ALA A 24 -7.20 5.65 5.64
C ALA A 24 -6.82 5.46 4.16
N SER A 25 -5.61 4.93 3.92
CA SER A 25 -5.14 4.61 2.56
C SER A 25 -6.04 3.57 1.88
N ARG A 26 -6.47 2.51 2.58
CA ARG A 26 -7.41 1.52 2.03
C ARG A 26 -8.75 2.13 1.65
N VAL A 27 -9.30 2.98 2.52
CA VAL A 27 -10.56 3.67 2.26
C VAL A 27 -10.43 4.61 1.05
N ALA A 28 -9.36 5.41 1.00
CA ALA A 28 -9.09 6.30 -0.13
C ALA A 28 -8.96 5.54 -1.45
N ILE A 29 -8.21 4.43 -1.46
CA ILE A 29 -8.08 3.55 -2.63
C ILE A 29 -9.44 3.01 -3.05
N ALA A 30 -10.26 2.50 -2.13
CA ALA A 30 -11.59 1.99 -2.45
C ALA A 30 -12.48 3.06 -3.09
N VAL A 31 -12.51 4.27 -2.54
CA VAL A 31 -13.27 5.41 -3.09
C VAL A 31 -12.79 5.78 -4.50
N LEU A 32 -11.47 5.80 -4.72
CA LEU A 32 -10.87 6.08 -6.02
C LEU A 32 -11.21 4.97 -7.04
N SER A 33 -11.10 3.71 -6.65
CA SER A 33 -11.50 2.55 -7.48
C SER A 33 -12.96 2.65 -7.91
N THR A 34 -13.87 2.90 -6.96
CA THR A 34 -15.30 3.05 -7.26
C THR A 34 -15.56 4.23 -8.18
N SER A 35 -14.92 5.37 -7.93
CA SER A 35 -15.06 6.57 -8.76
C SER A 35 -14.55 6.32 -10.19
N LEU A 36 -13.40 5.65 -10.33
CA LEU A 36 -12.83 5.31 -11.63
C LEU A 36 -13.70 4.32 -12.40
N ASN A 37 -14.22 3.28 -11.73
CA ASN A 37 -15.14 2.33 -12.34
C ASN A 37 -16.42 3.01 -12.84
N GLY A 38 -16.94 3.98 -12.07
CA GLY A 38 -18.07 4.80 -12.49
C GLY A 38 -17.77 5.63 -13.75
N LEU A 39 -16.56 6.19 -13.87
CA LEU A 39 -16.13 6.96 -15.03
C LEU A 39 -15.87 6.09 -16.28
N MET A 40 -15.27 4.91 -16.10
CA MET A 40 -14.93 4.02 -17.21
C MET A 40 -16.11 3.19 -17.73
N GLY A 41 -17.23 3.14 -16.99
CA GLY A 41 -18.40 2.33 -17.34
C GLY A 41 -18.12 0.82 -17.36
N LYS A 42 -16.98 0.39 -16.82
CA LYS A 42 -16.55 -1.00 -16.70
C LYS A 42 -15.80 -1.18 -15.38
N ASP A 43 -15.86 -2.37 -14.83
CA ASP A 43 -15.11 -2.73 -13.64
C ASP A 43 -13.62 -2.89 -14.00
N ALA A 44 -12.86 -1.81 -13.80
CA ALA A 44 -11.42 -1.79 -14.02
C ALA A 44 -10.73 -2.16 -12.69
N LYS A 45 -10.19 -3.38 -12.63
CA LYS A 45 -9.38 -3.81 -11.49
C LYS A 45 -8.05 -3.05 -11.49
N LEU A 46 -7.93 -2.05 -10.62
CA LEU A 46 -6.72 -1.23 -10.48
C LEU A 46 -5.47 -2.07 -10.20
N GLY A 47 -5.61 -3.20 -9.50
CA GLY A 47 -4.52 -4.14 -9.23
C GLY A 47 -3.91 -4.71 -10.51
N ASP A 48 -4.74 -5.12 -11.48
CA ASP A 48 -4.27 -5.66 -12.75
C ASP A 48 -3.60 -4.57 -13.60
N MET A 49 -4.14 -3.35 -13.57
CA MET A 49 -3.53 -2.20 -14.24
C MET A 49 -2.15 -1.87 -13.64
N TYR A 50 -2.02 -1.94 -12.32
CA TYR A 50 -0.75 -1.75 -11.63
C TYR A 50 0.28 -2.81 -12.01
N LEU A 51 -0.09 -4.10 -11.93
CA LEU A 51 0.79 -5.21 -12.29
C LEU A 51 1.25 -5.13 -13.75
N ASN A 52 0.34 -4.79 -14.66
CA ASN A 52 0.68 -4.58 -16.07
C ASN A 52 1.61 -3.38 -16.28
N SER A 53 1.44 -2.31 -15.49
CA SER A 53 2.29 -1.12 -15.57
C SER A 53 3.71 -1.40 -15.07
N ILE A 54 3.87 -2.12 -13.96
CA ILE A 54 5.20 -2.49 -13.44
C ILE A 54 5.89 -3.55 -14.28
N ALA A 55 5.14 -4.43 -14.97
CA ALA A 55 5.72 -5.40 -15.89
C ALA A 55 6.25 -4.74 -17.18
N GLN A 56 5.72 -3.57 -17.52
CA GLN A 56 6.15 -2.76 -18.67
C GLN A 56 7.16 -1.68 -18.29
N ALA A 57 7.20 -1.27 -17.02
CA ALA A 57 8.21 -0.36 -16.51
C ALA A 57 9.53 -1.13 -16.36
N ASP A 58 10.56 -0.69 -17.09
CA ASP A 58 11.94 -1.09 -16.80
C ASP A 58 12.18 -0.84 -15.32
N SER A 59 12.59 -1.87 -14.58
CA SER A 59 12.61 -1.88 -13.11
C SER A 59 13.55 -0.79 -12.59
N GLY A 60 13.00 0.42 -12.43
CA GLY A 60 13.71 1.58 -11.91
C GLY A 60 14.23 1.23 -10.52
N GLU A 61 15.55 1.30 -10.36
CA GLU A 61 16.22 1.06 -9.09
C GLU A 61 15.57 1.94 -8.03
N ILE A 62 14.93 1.31 -7.04
CA ILE A 62 14.55 2.02 -5.83
C ILE A 62 15.84 2.31 -5.10
N ASP A 63 16.25 3.57 -5.09
CA ASP A 63 17.46 4.09 -4.43
C ASP A 63 17.29 4.05 -2.89
N ASN A 64 17.21 2.85 -2.35
CA ASN A 64 17.31 2.59 -0.92
C ASN A 64 17.88 1.19 -0.72
N LYS A 65 18.65 0.99 0.36
CA LYS A 65 19.09 -0.33 0.83
C LYS A 65 17.90 -1.14 1.33
N VAL A 66 17.02 -1.53 0.42
CA VAL A 66 15.92 -2.45 0.68
C VAL A 66 16.45 -3.87 0.57
N SER A 67 16.00 -4.74 1.47
CA SER A 67 16.39 -6.14 1.47
C SER A 67 15.97 -6.84 0.19
N ASP A 68 16.73 -7.86 -0.22
CA ASP A 68 16.38 -8.71 -1.36
C ASP A 68 14.93 -9.21 -1.23
N GLY A 69 14.16 -9.01 -2.29
CA GLY A 69 12.75 -9.40 -2.34
C GLY A 69 11.75 -8.42 -1.71
N TYR A 70 12.19 -7.30 -1.12
CA TYR A 70 11.29 -6.26 -0.62
C TYR A 70 10.38 -5.69 -1.72
N ILE A 71 10.96 -5.43 -2.90
CA ILE A 71 10.24 -4.88 -4.05
C ILE A 71 9.12 -5.83 -4.50
N ALA A 72 9.39 -7.13 -4.55
CA ALA A 72 8.39 -8.13 -4.90
C ALA A 72 7.22 -8.11 -3.90
N LYS A 73 7.53 -8.09 -2.59
CA LYS A 73 6.52 -8.00 -1.53
C LYS A 73 5.74 -6.69 -1.56
N LEU A 74 6.40 -5.58 -1.88
CA LEU A 74 5.75 -4.28 -2.04
C LEU A 74 4.75 -4.32 -3.19
N ASN A 75 5.16 -4.83 -4.34
CA ASN A 75 4.30 -4.94 -5.52
C ASN A 75 3.09 -5.85 -5.27
N GLU A 76 3.30 -7.00 -4.61
CA GLU A 76 2.21 -7.89 -4.19
C GLU A 76 1.23 -7.17 -3.26
N LYS A 77 1.75 -6.44 -2.26
CA LYS A 77 0.92 -5.71 -1.30
C LYS A 77 0.14 -4.57 -1.94
N VAL A 78 0.75 -3.83 -2.88
CA VAL A 78 0.08 -2.77 -3.64
C VAL A 78 -1.00 -3.35 -4.55
N ALA A 79 -0.69 -4.42 -5.29
CA ALA A 79 -1.68 -5.10 -6.13
C ALA A 79 -2.87 -5.61 -5.30
N ALA A 80 -2.65 -6.17 -4.12
CA ALA A 80 -3.70 -6.63 -3.21
C ALA A 80 -4.54 -5.50 -2.60
N LEU A 81 -3.98 -4.28 -2.46
CA LEU A 81 -4.75 -3.10 -2.03
C LEU A 81 -5.63 -2.55 -3.16
N LEU A 82 -5.17 -2.68 -4.41
CA LEU A 82 -5.82 -2.13 -5.61
C LEU A 82 -6.80 -3.12 -6.28
N GLY A 83 -6.60 -4.42 -6.10
CA GLY A 83 -7.54 -5.47 -6.46
C GLY A 83 -8.40 -5.80 -5.26
N THR A 84 -9.71 -5.55 -5.36
CA THR A 84 -10.69 -5.80 -4.30
C THR A 84 -10.45 -7.16 -3.63
N GLN A 85 -10.22 -7.15 -2.31
CA GLN A 85 -10.45 -8.33 -1.47
C GLN A 85 -11.84 -8.87 -1.79
N GLN A 86 -11.91 -10.14 -2.20
CA GLN A 86 -13.16 -10.91 -2.16
C GLN A 86 -13.68 -10.98 -0.73
#